data_AF-A0A977L2N7-F1
#
_entry.id   AF-A0A977L2N7-F1
#
_cell.length_a   1.000
_cell.length_b   1.000
_cell.length_c   1.000
_cell.angle_alpha   90.00
_cell.angle_beta   90.00
_cell.angle_gamma   90.00
#
_symmetry.space_group_name_H-M   'P 1'
#
loop_
_entity.id
_entity.type
_entity.pdbx_description
1 polymer ?
#
loop_
_entity_poly.entity_id
_entity_poly.type
_entity_poly.pdbx_seq_one_letter_code
_entity_poly.pdbx_strand_id
1 'polypeptide(L)'
;MSNDYNDSLEEARRKLVGDNADWIVKFDVEDYVNNPPMIRILYQEKQLLQTECFGLKKDLEEQVVEFNELHSKTVRLSEQLNQVQKDSLPIFTLSVLANLMTGIGINLLTSNSQQWIGGLFIIASVVILIIIYQKTLK
;
A
#
# COMPACT_ATOMS: atom_id res chain seq x y z
N MET A 1 2.95 -29.21 18.08
CA MET A 1 2.82 -28.13 17.07
C MET A 1 1.74 -28.42 16.01
N SER A 2 1.03 -29.55 16.03
CA SER A 2 -0.04 -29.85 15.05
C SER A 2 -1.47 -29.50 15.49
N ASN A 3 -1.68 -29.09 16.75
CA ASN A 3 -3.04 -28.79 17.27
C ASN A 3 -3.54 -27.39 16.88
N ASP A 4 -2.70 -26.35 17.00
CA ASP A 4 -3.10 -24.97 16.66
C ASP A 4 -3.60 -24.83 15.21
N TYR A 5 -3.02 -25.59 14.29
CA TYR A 5 -3.43 -25.55 12.89
C TYR A 5 -4.84 -26.12 12.70
N ASN A 6 -5.15 -27.26 13.33
CA ASN A 6 -6.46 -27.89 13.23
C ASN A 6 -7.56 -27.04 13.91
N ASP A 7 -7.25 -26.43 15.05
CA ASP A 7 -8.21 -25.57 15.76
C ASP A 7 -8.52 -24.30 14.94
N SER A 8 -7.53 -23.69 14.29
CA SER A 8 -7.74 -22.54 13.40
C SER A 8 -8.58 -22.89 12.17
N LEU A 9 -8.46 -24.13 11.67
CA LEU A 9 -9.16 -24.61 10.48
C LEU A 9 -10.62 -24.95 10.80
N GLU A 10 -10.88 -25.54 11.97
CA GLU A 10 -12.25 -25.70 12.47
C GLU A 10 -12.94 -24.35 12.72
N GLU A 11 -12.24 -23.37 13.29
CA GLU A 11 -12.82 -22.05 13.56
C GLU A 11 -13.13 -21.30 12.25
N ALA A 12 -12.23 -21.38 11.26
CA ALA A 12 -12.47 -20.84 9.92
C ALA A 12 -13.66 -21.53 9.24
N ARG A 13 -13.77 -22.85 9.38
CA ARG A 13 -14.87 -23.64 8.81
C ARG A 13 -16.21 -23.28 9.45
N ARG A 14 -16.27 -23.09 10.77
CA ARG A 14 -17.48 -22.63 11.47
C ARG A 14 -17.87 -21.22 11.05
N LYS A 15 -16.90 -20.30 10.90
CA LYS A 15 -17.15 -18.93 10.40
C LYS A 15 -17.66 -18.90 8.96
N LEU A 16 -17.21 -19.82 8.10
CA LEU A 16 -17.65 -19.90 6.70
C LEU A 16 -19.01 -20.60 6.53
N VAL A 17 -19.33 -21.61 7.33
CA VAL A 17 -20.55 -22.42 7.19
C VAL A 17 -21.72 -21.88 8.04
N GLY A 18 -21.43 -21.10 9.10
CA GLY A 18 -22.42 -20.59 10.04
C GLY A 18 -22.87 -21.65 11.06
N ASP A 19 -23.18 -21.21 12.28
CA ASP A 19 -23.44 -22.09 13.44
C ASP A 19 -24.74 -22.92 13.35
N ASN A 20 -25.62 -22.65 12.38
CA ASN A 20 -26.86 -23.40 12.16
C ASN A 20 -27.04 -23.74 10.69
N ALA A 21 -26.66 -24.97 10.34
CA ALA A 21 -26.90 -25.60 9.05
C ALA A 21 -28.34 -26.15 8.93
N ASP A 22 -29.34 -25.47 9.51
CA ASP A 22 -30.75 -25.91 9.53
C ASP A 22 -31.40 -25.96 8.12
N TRP A 23 -30.72 -25.40 7.12
CA TRP A 23 -31.12 -25.46 5.71
C TRP A 23 -30.55 -26.67 4.96
N ILE A 24 -29.67 -27.46 5.57
CA ILE A 24 -29.14 -28.69 4.96
C ILE A 24 -30.20 -29.79 5.07
N VAL A 25 -31.04 -29.89 4.03
CA VAL A 25 -31.99 -30.99 3.86
C VAL A 25 -31.22 -32.31 3.85
N LYS A 26 -31.64 -33.28 4.68
CA LYS A 26 -31.03 -34.61 4.68
C LYS A 26 -31.15 -35.22 3.28
N PHE A 27 -30.01 -35.50 2.67
CA PHE A 27 -29.93 -36.09 1.34
C PHE A 27 -30.18 -37.61 1.45
N ASP A 28 -31.36 -38.06 1.03
CA ASP A 28 -31.65 -39.48 0.83
C ASP A 28 -31.38 -39.85 -0.64
N VAL A 29 -30.55 -40.87 -0.86
CA VAL A 29 -30.14 -41.29 -2.21
C VAL A 29 -31.28 -42.01 -2.93
N GLU A 30 -32.17 -42.69 -2.18
CA GLU A 30 -33.22 -43.55 -2.76
C GLU A 30 -34.28 -42.75 -3.53
N ASP A 31 -34.55 -41.51 -3.08
CA ASP A 31 -35.48 -40.56 -3.73
C ASP A 31 -35.01 -40.12 -5.13
N TYR A 32 -33.72 -40.24 -5.41
CA TYR A 32 -33.11 -39.77 -6.67
C TYR A 32 -32.85 -40.91 -7.66
N VAL A 33 -32.47 -42.10 -7.17
CA VAL A 33 -32.13 -43.26 -8.03
C VAL A 33 -33.32 -43.68 -8.90
N ASN A 34 -34.54 -43.53 -8.41
CA ASN A 34 -35.77 -43.90 -9.13
C ASN A 34 -36.43 -42.72 -9.88
N ASN A 35 -35.79 -41.55 -9.95
CA ASN A 35 -36.34 -40.34 -10.57
C ASN A 35 -35.42 -39.82 -11.71
N PRO A 36 -35.49 -40.40 -12.93
CA PRO A 36 -34.64 -40.03 -14.05
C PRO A 36 -34.68 -38.54 -14.45
N PRO A 37 -35.84 -37.84 -14.42
CA PRO A 37 -35.88 -36.39 -14.61
C PRO A 37 -35.00 -35.63 -13.62
N MET A 38 -35.02 -36.01 -12.34
CA MET A 38 -34.22 -35.36 -11.31
C MET A 38 -32.71 -35.57 -11.52
N ILE A 39 -32.28 -36.78 -11.89
CA ILE A 39 -30.88 -37.06 -12.21
C ILE A 39 -30.36 -36.16 -13.34
N ARG A 40 -31.19 -35.92 -14.37
CA ARG A 40 -30.84 -35.02 -15.48
C ARG A 40 -30.66 -33.58 -14.99
N ILE A 41 -31.56 -33.09 -14.14
CA ILE A 41 -31.48 -31.75 -13.56
C ILE A 41 -30.19 -31.60 -12.75
N LEU A 42 -29.91 -32.54 -11.84
CA LEU A 42 -28.68 -32.53 -11.05
C LEU A 42 -27.41 -32.53 -11.90
N TYR A 43 -27.41 -33.25 -13.03
CA TYR A 43 -26.28 -33.24 -13.95
C TYR A 43 -26.12 -31.88 -14.65
N GLN A 44 -27.21 -31.23 -15.05
CA GLN A 44 -27.18 -29.88 -15.62
C GLN A 44 -26.72 -28.85 -14.59
N GLU A 45 -27.24 -28.91 -13.36
CA GLU A 45 -26.82 -28.06 -12.25
C GLU A 45 -25.33 -28.25 -11.95
N LYS A 46 -24.84 -29.50 -11.91
CA LYS A 46 -23.41 -29.78 -11.74
C LYS A 46 -22.56 -29.12 -12.82
N GLN A 47 -22.99 -29.17 -14.09
CA GLN A 47 -22.26 -28.54 -15.19
C GLN A 47 -22.26 -27.01 -15.04
N LEU A 48 -23.40 -26.42 -14.69
CA LEU A 48 -23.54 -24.98 -14.47
C LEU A 48 -22.65 -24.52 -13.31
N LEU A 49 -22.73 -25.19 -12.15
CA LEU A 49 -21.88 -24.92 -10.99
C LEU A 49 -20.40 -25.08 -11.33
N GLN A 50 -20.04 -26.07 -12.14
CA GLN A 50 -18.66 -26.25 -12.58
C GLN A 50 -18.20 -25.06 -13.44
N THR A 51 -19.03 -24.57 -14.36
CA THR A 51 -18.74 -23.36 -15.14
C THR A 51 -18.62 -22.12 -14.27
N GLU A 52 -19.49 -21.95 -13.28
CA GLU A 52 -19.42 -20.85 -12.32
C GLU A 52 -18.15 -20.92 -11.47
N CYS A 53 -17.78 -22.11 -10.97
CA CYS A 53 -16.53 -22.31 -10.25
C CYS A 53 -15.31 -21.94 -11.11
N PHE A 54 -15.34 -22.25 -12.42
CA PHE A 54 -14.28 -21.83 -13.34
C PHE A 54 -14.24 -20.31 -13.52
N GLY A 55 -15.40 -19.66 -13.65
CA GLY A 55 -15.51 -18.21 -13.74
C GLY A 55 -14.96 -17.52 -12.49
N LEU A 56 -15.45 -17.92 -11.31
CA LEU A 56 -15.01 -17.39 -10.03
C LEU A 56 -13.51 -17.59 -9.79
N LYS A 57 -12.97 -18.75 -10.20
CA LYS A 57 -11.54 -19.01 -10.10
C LYS A 57 -10.73 -18.05 -10.99
N LYS A 58 -11.20 -17.80 -12.20
CA LYS A 58 -10.57 -16.86 -13.13
C LYS A 58 -10.61 -15.43 -12.59
N ASP A 59 -11.75 -14.99 -12.07
CA ASP A 59 -11.90 -13.66 -11.47
C ASP A 59 -10.99 -13.50 -10.25
N LEU A 60 -10.86 -14.55 -9.43
CA LEU A 60 -9.92 -14.57 -8.32
C LEU A 60 -8.46 -14.45 -8.79
N GLU A 61 -8.07 -15.18 -9.84
CA GLU A 61 -6.74 -15.10 -10.43
C GLU A 61 -6.46 -13.68 -10.97
N GLU A 62 -7.42 -13.05 -11.64
CA GLU A 62 -7.30 -11.68 -12.14
C GLU A 62 -7.15 -10.67 -11.00
N GLN A 63 -7.96 -10.77 -9.94
CA GLN A 63 -7.84 -9.91 -8.76
C GLN A 63 -6.52 -10.08 -8.03
N VAL A 64 -5.98 -11.31 -7.94
CA VAL A 64 -4.67 -11.56 -7.34
C VAL A 64 -3.56 -10.89 -8.15
N VAL A 65 -3.63 -10.94 -9.48
CA VAL A 65 -2.68 -10.24 -10.35
C VAL A 65 -2.77 -8.73 -10.14
N GLU A 66 -3.96 -8.15 -10.17
CA GLU A 66 -4.18 -6.72 -9.94
C GLU A 66 -3.67 -6.27 -8.57
N PHE A 67 -3.97 -7.05 -7.52
CA PHE A 67 -3.45 -6.80 -6.17
C PHE A 67 -1.93 -6.78 -6.13
N ASN A 68 -1.27 -7.76 -6.77
CA ASN A 68 0.19 -7.83 -6.82
C ASN A 68 0.80 -6.64 -7.59
N GLU A 69 0.16 -6.18 -8.65
CA GLU A 69 0.59 -4.98 -9.37
C GLU A 69 0.45 -3.71 -8.52
N LEU A 70 -0.68 -3.54 -7.84
CA LEU A 70 -0.91 -2.42 -6.93
C LEU A 70 0.05 -2.43 -5.75
N HIS A 71 0.32 -3.62 -5.19
CA HIS A 71 1.31 -3.79 -4.13
C HIS A 71 2.70 -3.38 -4.61
N SER A 72 3.12 -3.84 -5.80
CA SER A 72 4.39 -3.47 -6.41
C SER A 72 4.51 -1.96 -6.66
N LYS A 73 3.43 -1.31 -7.13
CA LYS A 73 3.37 0.15 -7.29
C LYS A 73 3.53 0.88 -5.96
N THR A 74 2.87 0.39 -4.91
CA THR A 74 2.93 0.99 -3.57
C THR A 74 4.33 0.89 -2.98
N VAL A 75 4.99 -0.27 -3.11
CA VAL A 75 6.38 -0.46 -2.68
C VAL A 75 7.30 0.51 -3.42
N ARG A 76 7.19 0.62 -4.75
CA ARG A 76 7.99 1.54 -5.55
C ARG A 76 7.78 3.00 -5.17
N LEU A 77 6.53 3.43 -4.95
CA LEU A 77 6.22 4.80 -4.51
C LEU A 77 6.78 5.07 -3.11
N SER A 78 6.69 4.10 -2.20
CA SER A 78 7.29 4.19 -0.87
C SER A 78 8.82 4.34 -0.93
N GLU A 79 9.48 3.59 -1.82
CA GLU A 79 10.91 3.75 -2.07
C GLU A 79 11.27 5.13 -2.64
N GLN A 80 10.50 5.62 -3.62
CA GLN A 80 10.68 6.96 -4.19
C GLN A 80 10.47 8.05 -3.13
N LEU A 81 9.44 7.93 -2.30
CA LEU A 81 9.20 8.85 -1.20
C LEU A 81 10.33 8.82 -0.18
N ASN A 82 10.82 7.63 0.19
CA ASN A 82 11.95 7.50 1.10
C ASN A 82 13.24 8.10 0.52
N GLN A 83 13.47 7.97 -0.79
CA GLN A 83 14.60 8.61 -1.47
C GLN A 83 14.46 10.13 -1.45
N VAL A 84 13.33 10.67 -1.90
CA VAL A 84 13.04 12.10 -1.88
C VAL A 84 13.12 12.67 -0.46
N GLN A 85 12.60 11.95 0.54
CA GLN A 85 12.66 12.37 1.93
C GLN A 85 14.10 12.44 2.44
N LYS A 86 14.93 11.43 2.17
CA LYS A 86 16.36 11.42 2.54
C LYS A 86 17.13 12.57 1.90
N ASP A 87 16.83 12.89 0.65
CA ASP A 87 17.47 14.01 -0.06
C ASP A 87 16.94 15.37 0.41
N SER A 88 15.68 15.45 0.84
CA SER A 88 15.04 16.70 1.28
C SER A 88 15.50 17.20 2.65
N LEU A 89 15.87 16.30 3.59
CA LEU A 89 16.33 16.68 4.93
C LEU A 89 17.57 17.61 4.92
N PRO A 90 18.69 17.28 4.25
CA PRO A 90 19.85 18.17 4.20
C PRO A 90 19.57 19.47 3.44
N ILE A 91 18.70 19.43 2.44
CA ILE A 91 18.25 20.62 1.70
C ILE A 91 17.48 21.57 2.63
N PHE A 92 16.57 21.03 3.44
CA PHE A 92 15.80 21.79 4.42
C PHE A 92 16.69 22.42 5.49
N THR A 93 17.60 21.65 6.10
CA THR A 93 18.49 22.17 7.15
C THR A 93 19.43 23.25 6.63
N LEU A 94 19.98 23.09 5.42
CA LEU A 94 20.79 24.13 4.77
C LEU A 94 19.98 25.40 4.48
N SER A 95 18.71 25.26 4.08
CA SER A 95 17.82 26.41 3.83
C SER A 95 17.55 27.19 5.11
N VAL A 96 17.27 26.50 6.21
CA VAL A 96 17.09 27.12 7.53
C VAL A 96 18.36 27.84 7.97
N LEU A 97 19.53 27.22 7.81
CA LEU A 97 20.83 27.81 8.15
C LEU A 97 21.08 29.09 7.33
N ALA A 98 20.82 29.06 6.02
CA ALA A 98 21.00 30.22 5.14
C ALA A 98 20.10 31.40 5.55
N ASN A 99 18.84 31.14 5.90
CA ASN A 99 17.93 32.18 6.40
C ASN A 99 18.43 32.78 7.73
N LEU A 100 18.93 31.93 8.63
CA LEU A 100 19.48 32.36 9.92
C LEU A 100 20.74 33.23 9.73
N MET A 101 21.67 32.80 8.86
CA MET A 101 22.86 33.59 8.50
C MET A 101 22.49 34.93 7.88
N THR A 102 21.46 34.96 7.02
CA THR A 102 20.97 36.21 6.41
C THR A 102 20.44 37.17 7.47
N GLY A 103 19.63 36.68 8.41
CA GLY A 103 19.11 37.49 9.52
C GLY A 103 20.21 38.05 10.40
N ILE A 104 21.20 37.24 10.77
CA ILE A 104 22.38 37.69 11.54
C ILE A 104 23.17 38.73 10.73
N GLY A 105 23.41 38.48 9.44
CA GLY A 105 24.16 39.39 8.57
C GLY A 105 23.50 40.76 8.45
N ILE A 106 22.17 40.80 8.23
CA ILE A 106 21.39 42.04 8.18
C ILE A 106 21.48 42.79 9.53
N ASN A 107 21.32 42.07 10.64
CA ASN A 107 21.38 42.69 11.97
C ASN A 107 22.77 43.27 12.28
N LEU A 108 23.85 42.57 11.95
CA LEU A 108 25.23 43.07 12.10
C LEU A 108 25.48 44.31 11.25
N LEU A 109 25.05 44.28 9.99
CA LEU A 109 25.24 45.39 9.06
C LEU A 109 24.45 46.65 9.49
N THR A 110 23.29 46.44 10.13
CA THR A 110 22.44 47.52 10.66
C THR A 110 22.99 48.08 11.97
N SER A 111 23.50 47.24 12.86
CA SER A 111 24.02 47.63 14.18
C SER A 111 25.41 48.26 14.13
N ASN A 112 26.26 47.86 13.19
CA ASN A 112 27.57 48.45 12.98
C ASN A 112 27.96 48.43 11.49
N SER A 113 27.71 49.54 10.80
CA SER A 113 27.93 49.66 9.35
C SER A 113 29.39 49.55 8.90
N GLN A 114 30.35 49.70 9.81
CA GLN A 114 31.78 49.53 9.49
C GLN A 114 32.23 48.07 9.49
N GLN A 115 31.41 47.15 10.02
CA GLN A 115 31.75 45.73 10.04
C GLN A 115 31.32 45.05 8.73
N TRP A 116 32.28 44.99 7.79
CA TRP A 116 32.19 44.24 6.51
C TRP A 116 31.80 42.76 6.69
N ILE A 117 31.97 42.21 7.89
CA ILE A 117 31.60 40.85 8.27
C ILE A 117 30.12 40.58 7.99
N GLY A 118 29.20 41.51 8.29
CA GLY A 118 27.77 41.33 8.02
C GLY A 118 27.47 41.11 6.53
N GLY A 119 28.21 41.81 5.65
CA GLY A 119 28.09 41.67 4.20
C GLY A 119 28.54 40.30 3.71
N LEU A 120 29.61 39.75 4.30
CA LEU A 120 30.04 38.39 3.98
C LEU A 120 29.00 37.32 4.35
N PHE A 121 28.33 37.46 5.49
CA PHE A 121 27.27 36.52 5.90
C PHE A 121 26.11 36.50 4.90
N ILE A 122 25.72 37.66 4.37
CA ILE A 122 24.65 37.78 3.35
C ILE A 122 25.11 37.17 2.02
N ILE A 123 26.34 37.45 1.56
CA ILE A 123 26.84 36.87 0.30
C ILE A 123 26.93 35.34 0.43
N ALA A 124 27.44 34.84 1.56
CA ALA A 124 27.55 33.41 1.81
C ALA A 124 26.16 32.72 1.82
N SER A 125 25.15 33.33 2.44
CA SER A 125 23.80 32.75 2.48
C SER A 125 23.15 32.70 1.09
N VAL A 126 23.35 33.72 0.26
CA VAL A 126 22.88 33.75 -1.13
C VAL A 126 23.56 32.64 -1.95
N VAL A 127 24.87 32.43 -1.79
CA VAL A 127 25.58 31.33 -2.47
C VAL A 127 25.03 29.97 -2.06
N ILE A 128 24.76 29.75 -0.77
CA ILE A 128 24.15 28.51 -0.27
C ILE A 128 22.77 28.29 -0.90
N LEU A 129 21.93 29.34 -0.96
CA LEU A 129 20.61 29.26 -1.60
C LEU A 129 20.69 28.90 -3.09
N ILE A 130 21.66 29.44 -3.82
CA ILE A 130 21.88 29.10 -5.23
C ILE A 130 22.26 27.62 -5.39
N ILE A 131 23.15 27.11 -4.53
CA ILE A 131 23.55 25.69 -4.55
C ILE A 131 22.35 24.78 -4.26
N ILE A 132 21.52 25.15 -3.28
CA ILE A 132 20.29 24.43 -2.95
C ILE A 132 19.36 24.41 -4.17
N TYR A 133 19.10 25.55 -4.78
CA TYR A 133 18.22 25.67 -5.95
C TYR A 133 18.69 24.79 -7.11
N GLN A 134 20.00 24.80 -7.42
CA GLN A 134 20.54 23.93 -8.47
C GLN A 134 20.40 22.44 -8.15
N LYS A 135 20.46 22.05 -6.87
CA LYS A 135 20.33 20.67 -6.44
C LYS A 135 18.87 20.21 -6.41
N THR A 136 17.92 21.10 -6.16
CA THR A 136 16.48 20.80 -6.19
C THR A 136 15.91 20.72 -7.62
N LEU A 137 16.52 21.43 -8.58
CA LEU A 137 16.06 21.43 -9.97
C LEU A 137 16.54 20.22 -10.79
N LYS A 138 17.57 19.50 -10.33
CA LYS A 138 18.10 18.29 -10.97
C LYS A 138 17.44 17.05 -10.39
#